data_AF-A0A536AVU4-F1
#
_entry.id   AF-A0A536AVU4-F1
#
_cell.length_a   1.000
_cell.length_b   1.000
_cell.length_c   1.000
_cell.angle_alpha   90.00
_cell.angle_beta   90.00
_cell.angle_gamma   90.00
#
_symmetry.space_group_name_H-M   'P 1'
#
loop_
_entity.id
_entity.type
_entity.pdbx_description
1 polymer ?
#
loop_
_entity_poly.entity_id
_entity_poly.type
_entity_poly.pdbx_seq_one_letter_code
_entity_poly.pdbx_strand_id
1 'polypeptide(L)' 'MITTDQSDHRNQPKPGCTFYIDGFNFDSHSSGQWQIDGQGQTSGSFGHGTWGPSDSGGNWRSGDMTLAEGHYKVSAWQTL' A
#
# COMPACT_ATOMS: atom_id res chain seq x y z
N MET A 1 1.47 -14.37 -15.32
CA MET A 1 1.21 -13.99 -13.92
C MET A 1 -0.22 -13.50 -13.83
N ILE A 2 -1.00 -13.95 -12.85
CA ILE A 2 -2.33 -13.40 -12.59
C ILE A 2 -2.10 -12.21 -11.66
N THR A 3 -2.41 -11.01 -12.13
CA THR A 3 -2.33 -9.79 -11.32
C THR A 3 -3.69 -9.55 -10.68
N THR A 4 -3.69 -9.14 -9.41
CA THR A 4 -4.90 -8.65 -8.75
C THR A 4 -5.38 -7.38 -9.47
N ASP A 5 -6.68 -7.28 -9.73
CA ASP A 5 -7.27 -6.09 -10.34
C ASP A 5 -7.24 -4.92 -9.33
N GLN A 6 -7.02 -3.70 -9.81
CA GLN A 6 -6.96 -2.52 -8.93
C GLN A 6 -8.29 -2.27 -8.20
N SER A 7 -9.42 -2.69 -8.77
CA SER A 7 -10.73 -2.60 -8.14
C SER A 7 -10.99 -3.65 -7.05
N ASP A 8 -10.05 -4.56 -6.79
CA ASP A 8 -10.19 -5.58 -5.76
C ASP A 8 -9.89 -5.01 -4.36
N HIS A 9 -10.94 -4.87 -3.55
CA HIS A 9 -10.84 -4.34 -2.19
C HIS A 9 -10.37 -5.39 -1.15
N ARG A 10 -10.08 -6.63 -1.56
CA ARG A 10 -9.61 -7.66 -0.62
C ARG A 10 -8.17 -7.39 -0.20
N ASN A 11 -7.95 -7.21 1.10
CA ASN A 11 -6.62 -7.08 1.68
C ASN A 11 -5.94 -8.46 1.83
N GLN A 12 -5.35 -8.96 0.73
CA GLN A 12 -4.67 -10.26 0.69
C GLN A 12 -3.28 -10.20 0.03
N PRO A 13 -2.38 -9.29 0.45
CA PRO A 13 -1.03 -9.26 -0.09
C PRO A 13 -0.33 -10.61 0.12
N LYS A 14 0.50 -10.99 -0.83
CA LYS A 14 1.34 -12.19 -0.79
C LYS A 14 2.81 -11.76 -0.69
N PRO A 15 3.33 -11.40 0.50
CA PRO A 15 4.76 -11.21 0.70
C PRO A 15 5.54 -12.41 0.16
N GLY A 16 6.65 -12.17 -0.53
CA GLY A 16 7.34 -13.18 -1.37
C GLY A 16 6.94 -13.16 -2.86
N CYS A 17 5.92 -12.37 -3.24
CA CYS A 17 5.56 -12.03 -4.62
C CYS A 17 5.52 -10.50 -4.81
N THR A 18 5.32 -10.05 -6.06
CA THR A 18 5.04 -8.65 -6.35
C THR A 18 3.66 -8.25 -5.83
N PHE A 19 3.55 -7.10 -5.18
CA PHE A 19 2.31 -6.52 -4.68
C PHE A 19 2.35 -4.99 -4.79
N TYR A 20 1.21 -4.35 -4.51
CA TYR A 20 1.04 -2.90 -4.44
C TYR A 20 0.13 -2.55 -3.25
N ILE A 21 0.06 -1.27 -2.91
CA ILE A 21 -0.89 -0.71 -1.96
C ILE A 21 -1.88 0.14 -2.76
N ASP A 22 -3.18 -0.07 -2.56
CA ASP A 22 -4.22 0.82 -3.05
C ASP A 22 -4.97 1.46 -1.87
N GLY A 23 -5.30 2.73 -2.03
CA GLY A 23 -6.27 3.44 -1.20
C GLY A 23 -7.49 3.78 -2.02
N PHE A 24 -8.67 3.67 -1.40
CA PHE A 24 -9.96 3.80 -2.07
C PHE A 24 -10.82 4.87 -1.40
N ASN A 25 -11.58 5.63 -2.20
CA ASN A 25 -12.62 6.57 -1.75
C ASN A 25 -12.11 7.72 -0.85
N PHE A 26 -10.90 8.21 -1.08
CA PHE A 26 -10.40 9.46 -0.49
C PHE A 26 -10.97 10.69 -1.22
N ASP A 27 -10.85 11.88 -0.63
CA ASP A 27 -11.09 13.11 -1.41
C ASP A 27 -10.00 13.24 -2.49
N SER A 28 -10.37 13.64 -3.71
CA SER A 28 -9.45 13.74 -4.85
C SER A 28 -8.26 14.70 -4.63
N HIS A 29 -8.37 15.66 -3.71
CA HIS A 29 -7.27 16.55 -3.33
C HIS A 29 -6.46 16.04 -2.14
N SER A 30 -6.84 14.89 -1.55
CA SER A 30 -6.10 14.28 -0.45
C SER A 30 -4.79 13.70 -0.94
N SER A 31 -3.75 13.96 -0.15
CA SER A 31 -2.43 13.34 -0.28
C SER A 31 -1.92 12.94 1.10
N GLY A 32 -0.90 12.11 1.15
CA GLY A 32 -0.36 11.69 2.43
C GLY A 32 0.87 10.82 2.34
N GLN A 33 1.10 10.04 3.38
CA GLN A 33 2.23 9.14 3.50
C GLN A 33 1.75 7.72 3.84
N TRP A 34 2.58 6.75 3.51
CA TRP A 34 2.44 5.37 3.94
C TRP A 34 3.79 4.81 4.40
N GLN A 35 3.74 3.80 5.27
CA GLN A 35 4.90 3.08 5.76
C GLN A 35 4.56 1.60 5.96
N ILE A 36 5.55 0.74 5.71
CA ILE A 36 5.50 -0.70 5.96
C ILE A 36 6.51 -1.05 7.04
N ASP A 37 6.03 -1.64 8.12
CA ASP A 37 6.85 -2.12 9.22
C ASP A 37 6.70 -3.64 9.41
N GLY A 38 7.79 -4.28 9.81
CA GLY A 38 7.79 -5.69 10.18
C GLY A 38 6.91 -5.96 11.41
N GLN A 39 6.34 -7.16 11.46
CA GLN A 39 5.54 -7.65 12.58
C GLN A 39 6.05 -9.02 13.05
N GLY A 40 5.85 -9.34 14.33
CA GLY A 40 6.24 -10.62 14.91
C GLY A 40 7.75 -10.87 14.83
N GLN A 41 8.16 -11.89 14.08
CA GLN A 41 9.58 -12.23 13.88
C GLN A 41 10.27 -11.39 12.81
N THR A 42 9.50 -10.66 12.00
CA THR A 42 10.04 -9.71 11.04
C THR A 42 10.20 -8.35 11.73
N SER A 43 11.42 -7.84 11.87
CA SER A 43 11.71 -6.57 12.55
C SER A 43 12.29 -5.52 11.61
N GLY A 44 11.96 -4.26 11.84
CA GLY A 44 12.47 -3.11 11.07
C GLY A 44 11.43 -2.43 10.17
N SER A 45 11.88 -1.40 9.44
CA SER A 45 11.09 -0.68 8.44
C SER A 45 11.47 -1.16 7.05
N PHE A 46 10.47 -1.43 6.21
CA PHE A 46 10.63 -2.12 4.92
C PHE A 46 10.19 -1.30 3.72
N GLY A 47 9.56 -0.16 3.95
CA GLY A 47 9.16 0.74 2.88
C GLY A 47 8.42 1.94 3.43
N HIS A 48 8.53 3.05 2.73
CA HIS A 48 7.72 4.24 2.96
C HIS A 48 7.56 4.99 1.64
N GLY A 49 6.57 5.86 1.58
CA GLY A 49 6.38 6.72 0.43
C GLY A 49 5.24 7.70 0.63
N THR A 50 5.11 8.61 -0.32
CA THR A 50 3.96 9.50 -0.41
C THR A 50 2.85 8.84 -1.21
N TRP A 51 1.61 9.24 -0.98
CA TRP A 51 0.48 8.93 -1.85
C TRP A 51 -0.28 10.20 -2.20
N GLY A 52 -1.03 10.13 -3.29
CA GLY A 52 -1.86 11.21 -3.79
C GLY A 52 -1.11 12.29 -4.61
N PRO A 53 -1.83 13.32 -5.09
CA PRO A 53 -3.27 13.50 -4.93
C PRO A 53 -4.05 12.29 -5.48
N SER A 54 -5.14 11.94 -4.81
CA SER A 54 -5.98 10.83 -5.25
C SER A 54 -6.62 11.17 -6.60
N ASP A 55 -6.98 10.18 -7.40
CA ASP A 55 -7.62 10.41 -8.69
C ASP A 55 -9.05 10.99 -8.54
N SER A 56 -9.72 11.26 -9.65
CA SER A 56 -11.09 11.79 -9.64
C SER A 56 -12.12 10.85 -8.99
N GLY A 57 -11.79 9.57 -8.82
CA GLY A 57 -12.58 8.58 -8.08
C GLY A 57 -12.17 8.45 -6.62
N GLY A 58 -11.19 9.23 -6.15
CA GLY A 58 -10.67 9.14 -4.79
C GLY A 58 -9.70 7.99 -4.56
N ASN A 59 -9.13 7.41 -5.62
CA ASN A 59 -8.23 6.26 -5.49
C ASN A 59 -6.77 6.67 -5.68
N TRP A 60 -5.86 5.92 -5.06
CA TRP A 60 -4.43 6.04 -5.30
C TRP A 60 -3.77 4.67 -5.23
N ARG A 61 -2.69 4.50 -6.00
CA ARG A 61 -1.90 3.27 -6.04
C ARG A 61 -0.43 3.57 -5.81
N SER A 62 0.25 2.75 -5.01
CA SER A 62 1.71 2.75 -4.99
C SER A 62 2.29 2.17 -6.29
N GLY A 63 3.61 2.27 -6.46
CA GLY A 63 4.30 1.39 -7.39
C GLY A 63 4.20 -0.08 -6.98
N ASP A 64 4.40 -0.98 -7.93
CA ASP A 64 4.59 -2.40 -7.65
C ASP A 64 5.91 -2.60 -6.89
N MET A 65 5.89 -3.46 -5.88
CA MET A 65 7.04 -3.73 -5.02
C MET A 65 7.09 -5.19 -4.58
N THR A 66 8.24 -5.59 -4.02
CA THR A 66 8.47 -6.93 -3.49
C THR A 66 9.05 -6.83 -2.09
N LEU A 67 8.62 -7.72 -1.20
CA LEU A 67 9.24 -7.94 0.10
C LEU A 67 9.55 -9.42 0.22
N ALA A 68 10.56 -9.75 1.02
CA ALA A 68 10.80 -11.12 1.44
C ALA A 68 9.55 -11.70 2.13
N GLU A 69 9.48 -13.02 2.20
CA GLU A 69 8.43 -13.68 2.98
C GLU A 69 8.56 -13.28 4.46
N GLY A 70 7.43 -12.93 5.07
CA GLY A 70 7.38 -12.42 6.44
C GLY A 70 6.04 -11.81 6.81
N HIS A 71 5.95 -11.31 8.04
CA HIS A 71 4.77 -10.62 8.54
C HIS A 71 5.02 -9.12 8.56
N TYR A 72 4.07 -8.35 8.01
CA TYR A 72 4.19 -6.91 7.85
C TYR A 72 2.88 -6.23 8.18
N LYS A 73 2.95 -4.93 8.49
CA LYS A 73 1.81 -4.04 8.59
C LYS A 73 2.08 -2.80 7.74
N VAL A 74 1.13 -2.46 6.89
CA VAL A 74 1.09 -1.15 6.23
C VAL A 74 0.24 -0.19 7.06
N SER A 75 0.74 1.03 7.25
CA SER A 75 -0.01 2.15 7.82
C SER A 75 0.01 3.30 6.82
N ALA A 76 -1.10 3.98 6.62
CA ALA A 76 -1.21 5.15 5.76
C ALA A 76 -1.95 6.28 6.49
N TRP A 77 -1.52 7.51 6.29
CA TRP A 77 -2.14 8.69 6.90
C TRP A 77 -2.15 9.86 5.92
N GLN A 78 -3.24 10.62 5.95
CA GLN A 78 -3.38 11.84 5.18
C GLN A 78 -2.48 12.93 5.77
N THR A 79 -1.87 13.72 4.90
CA THR A 79 -1.17 14.96 5.26
C THR A 79 -2.10 16.13 4.91
N LEU A 80 -2.25 17.06 5.85
CA LEU A 80 -3.06 18.28 5.70
C LEU A 80 -2.32 19.35 4.92
#